data_AF-A0A2S5LHV7-F1
#
_entry.id   AF-A0A2S5LHV7-F1
#
_cell.length_a   1.000
_cell.length_b   1.000
_cell.length_c   1.000
_cell.angle_alpha   90.00
_cell.angle_beta   90.00
_cell.angle_gamma   90.00
#
_symmetry.space_group_name_H-M   'P 1'
#
loop_
_entity.id
_entity.type
_entity.pdbx_description
1 polymer ?
#
loop_
_entity_poly.entity_id
_entity_poly.type
_entity_poly.pdbx_seq_one_letter_code
_entity_poly.pdbx_strand_id
1 'polypeptide(L)'
;NSLQVAYGERRASRINKALTGHYAKSGSAAGAGLHEFSVAEDVLANYTAGANITVDIFQAGQKVDVTGTSLGKGFAGAIKRHHFSSNRASHGNSRSHNVPGSIGMAQDPGRVFPGKRMPGHLGAVKVTTQNLEIVRVDVERNLLLIKGAIPGSKGGDVVVRPAIKVKGAK
;
A
#
# COMPACT_ATOMS: atom_id res chain seq x y z
N ASN A 1 -2.38 -21.78 2.23
CA ASN A 1 -1.00 -21.83 2.78
C ASN A 1 -0.34 -20.48 2.62
N SER A 2 0.53 -20.10 3.57
CA SER A 2 1.14 -18.77 3.61
C SER A 2 2.55 -18.80 4.19
N LEU A 3 3.39 -17.89 3.70
CA LEU A 3 4.71 -17.60 4.23
C LEU A 3 4.68 -16.25 4.94
N GLN A 4 5.26 -16.19 6.13
CA GLN A 4 5.49 -14.95 6.86
C GLN A 4 6.93 -14.51 6.64
N VAL A 5 7.12 -13.28 6.18
CA VAL A 5 8.44 -12.71 5.86
C VAL A 5 8.71 -11.53 6.79
N ALA A 6 9.88 -11.54 7.42
CA ALA A 6 10.39 -10.41 8.18
C ALA A 6 11.19 -9.48 7.27
N TYR A 7 11.09 -8.16 7.49
CA TYR A 7 11.86 -7.17 6.73
C TYR A 7 12.42 -6.08 7.63
N GLY A 8 13.48 -5.44 7.17
CA GLY A 8 14.21 -4.41 7.90
C GLY A 8 14.96 -4.95 9.11
N GLU A 9 15.59 -4.06 9.86
CA GLU A 9 16.32 -4.39 11.09
C GLU A 9 15.76 -3.58 12.26
N ARG A 10 15.60 -4.25 13.40
CA ARG A 10 15.16 -3.58 14.63
C ARG A 10 16.00 -4.02 15.82
N ARG A 11 16.47 -3.03 16.59
CA ARG A 11 17.25 -3.28 17.81
C ARG A 11 16.44 -4.13 18.79
N ALA A 12 17.08 -5.13 19.40
CA ALA A 12 16.48 -6.04 20.37
C ALA A 12 15.70 -5.34 21.50
N SER A 13 16.19 -4.20 21.99
CA SER A 13 15.53 -3.42 23.06
C SER A 13 14.22 -2.74 22.64
N ARG A 14 13.96 -2.62 21.33
CA ARG A 14 12.74 -2.00 20.79
C ARG A 14 11.67 -3.03 20.43
N ILE A 15 11.89 -4.30 20.74
CA ILE A 15 11.01 -5.42 20.40
C ILE A 15 10.36 -5.94 21.67
N ASN A 16 9.09 -6.30 21.59
CA ASN A 16 8.38 -6.88 22.72
C ASN A 16 8.81 -8.34 22.95
N LYS A 17 8.65 -8.83 24.19
CA LYS A 17 9.09 -10.18 24.56
C LYS A 17 8.43 -11.29 23.73
N ALA A 18 7.16 -11.10 23.34
CA ALA A 18 6.41 -12.07 22.54
C ALA A 18 7.02 -12.26 21.14
N LEU A 19 7.33 -11.16 20.43
CA LEU A 19 7.97 -11.24 19.11
C LEU A 19 9.40 -11.77 19.21
N THR A 20 10.13 -11.48 20.29
CA THR A 20 11.47 -12.05 20.48
C THR A 20 11.43 -13.58 20.51
N GLY A 21 10.47 -14.18 21.21
CA GLY A 21 10.29 -15.63 21.21
C GLY A 21 9.90 -16.19 19.84
N HIS A 22 9.07 -15.45 19.09
CA HIS A 22 8.68 -15.82 17.73
C HIS A 22 9.89 -15.84 16.77
N TYR A 23 10.70 -14.78 16.77
CA TYR A 23 11.93 -14.70 15.96
C TYR A 23 12.98 -15.75 16.38
N ALA A 24 13.10 -16.02 17.68
CA ALA A 24 14.02 -17.06 18.17
C ALA A 24 13.61 -18.46 17.70
N LYS A 25 12.30 -18.74 17.62
CA LYS A 25 11.78 -20.02 17.12
C LYS A 25 12.03 -20.20 15.62
N SER A 26 11.93 -19.13 14.84
CA SER A 26 12.21 -19.16 13.39
C SER A 26 13.70 -19.04 13.05
N GLY A 27 14.57 -18.73 14.01
CA GLY A 27 16.01 -18.50 13.77
C GLY A 27 16.31 -17.26 12.92
N SER A 28 15.33 -16.38 12.73
CA SER A 28 15.44 -15.20 11.87
C SER A 28 15.87 -13.95 12.65
N ALA A 29 16.62 -13.06 11.99
CA ALA A 29 16.90 -11.75 12.54
C ALA A 29 15.62 -10.96 12.81
N ALA A 30 15.65 -10.11 13.82
CA ALA A 30 14.46 -9.36 14.19
C ALA A 30 14.18 -8.20 13.22
N GLY A 31 13.02 -8.29 12.56
CA GLY A 31 12.58 -7.30 11.58
C GLY A 31 11.94 -6.05 12.17
N ALA A 32 11.90 -4.99 11.35
CA ALA A 32 11.06 -3.82 11.58
C ALA A 32 9.57 -4.17 11.51
N GLY A 33 9.21 -5.13 10.66
CA GLY A 33 7.85 -5.66 10.52
C GLY A 33 7.81 -7.09 10.00
N LEU A 34 6.60 -7.66 10.03
CA LEU A 34 6.25 -8.97 9.48
C LEU A 34 5.15 -8.78 8.45
N HIS A 35 5.26 -9.45 7.30
CA HIS A 35 4.21 -9.44 6.28
C HIS A 35 3.96 -10.86 5.77
N GLU A 36 2.69 -11.20 5.55
CA GLU A 36 2.29 -12.52 5.07
C GLU A 36 1.99 -12.52 3.58
N PHE A 37 2.43 -13.60 2.92
CA PHE A 37 2.21 -13.89 1.52
C PHE A 37 1.50 -15.23 1.38
N SER A 38 0.32 -15.21 0.77
CA SER A 38 -0.37 -16.44 0.38
C SER A 38 0.37 -17.08 -0.79
N VAL A 39 0.76 -18.34 -0.63
CA VAL A 39 1.53 -19.10 -1.62
C VAL A 39 0.92 -20.48 -1.83
N ALA A 40 1.19 -21.08 -2.99
CA ALA A 40 0.84 -22.46 -3.27
C ALA A 40 1.73 -23.45 -2.49
N GLU A 41 1.29 -24.70 -2.39
CA GLU A 41 1.93 -25.74 -1.56
C GLU A 41 3.33 -26.14 -2.02
N ASP A 42 3.50 -26.21 -3.33
CA ASP A 42 4.76 -26.47 -4.02
C ASP A 42 5.82 -25.41 -3.69
N VAL A 43 5.43 -24.14 -3.71
CA VAL A 43 6.33 -23.04 -3.35
C VAL A 43 6.67 -23.06 -1.87
N LEU A 44 5.69 -23.38 -1.01
CA LEU A 44 5.90 -23.46 0.44
C LEU A 44 6.97 -24.50 0.81
N ALA A 45 6.98 -25.64 0.12
CA ALA A 45 7.93 -26.72 0.40
C ALA A 45 9.40 -26.33 0.13
N ASN A 46 9.65 -25.33 -0.72
CA ASN A 46 10.99 -24.88 -1.07
C ASN A 46 11.62 -23.93 -0.03
N TYR A 47 10.85 -23.44 0.95
CA TYR A 47 11.33 -22.49 1.94
C TYR A 47 11.30 -23.07 3.35
N THR A 48 12.44 -22.98 4.04
CA THR A 48 12.56 -23.31 5.46
C THR A 48 12.52 -22.06 6.32
N ALA A 49 12.09 -22.19 7.57
CA ALA A 49 12.12 -21.08 8.52
C ALA A 49 13.57 -20.60 8.73
N GLY A 50 13.78 -19.28 8.67
CA GLY A 50 15.10 -18.66 8.80
C GLY A 50 15.87 -18.50 7.48
N ALA A 51 15.33 -18.98 6.36
CA ALA A 51 15.90 -18.71 5.04
C ALA A 51 15.80 -17.21 4.68
N ASN A 52 16.87 -16.69 4.08
CA ASN A 52 16.90 -15.31 3.57
C ASN A 52 16.31 -15.27 2.15
N ILE A 53 15.49 -14.25 1.89
CA ILE A 53 14.91 -13.99 0.56
C ILE A 53 15.59 -12.76 -0.01
N THR A 54 16.25 -12.91 -1.15
CA THR A 54 16.94 -11.84 -1.87
C THR A 54 16.14 -11.34 -3.08
N VAL A 55 16.63 -10.29 -3.74
CA VAL A 55 15.97 -9.68 -4.92
C VAL A 55 16.08 -10.54 -6.20
N ASP A 56 16.86 -11.62 -6.15
CA ASP A 56 17.11 -12.59 -7.22
C ASP A 56 15.85 -13.37 -7.65
N ILE A 57 14.81 -13.41 -6.81
CA ILE A 57 13.50 -13.99 -7.15
C ILE A 57 12.80 -13.25 -8.30
N PHE A 58 13.27 -12.04 -8.64
CA PHE A 58 12.71 -11.21 -9.70
C PHE A 58 13.62 -11.15 -10.91
N GLN A 59 13.02 -10.95 -12.09
CA GLN A 59 13.73 -10.81 -13.35
C GLN A 59 13.47 -9.45 -14.00
N ALA A 60 14.45 -8.93 -14.74
CA ALA A 60 14.25 -7.74 -15.56
C ALA A 60 13.19 -8.02 -16.65
N GLY A 61 12.30 -7.06 -16.90
CA GLY A 61 11.14 -7.19 -17.78
C GLY A 61 9.91 -7.84 -17.13
N GLN A 62 10.05 -8.43 -15.94
CA GLN A 62 8.91 -8.99 -15.21
C GLN A 62 7.94 -7.90 -14.76
N LYS A 63 6.65 -8.20 -14.81
CA LYS A 63 5.59 -7.33 -14.30
C LYS A 63 5.23 -7.67 -12.86
N VAL A 64 5.12 -6.64 -12.03
CA VAL A 64 4.84 -6.72 -10.59
C VAL A 64 3.73 -5.78 -10.16
N ASP A 65 3.04 -6.17 -9.09
CA ASP A 65 2.10 -5.34 -8.37
C ASP A 65 2.77 -4.85 -7.08
N VAL A 66 2.79 -3.53 -6.88
CA VAL A 66 3.43 -2.90 -5.71
C VAL A 66 2.36 -2.31 -4.82
N THR A 67 2.31 -2.78 -3.57
CA THR A 67 1.37 -2.32 -2.54
C THR A 67 2.11 -1.54 -1.48
N GLY A 68 1.58 -0.38 -1.09
CA GLY A 68 2.15 0.46 -0.04
C GLY A 68 1.09 1.36 0.58
N THR A 69 1.50 2.14 1.57
CA THR A 69 0.64 3.14 2.21
C THR A 69 0.79 4.46 1.47
N SER A 70 -0.30 4.98 0.91
CA SER A 70 -0.31 6.26 0.20
C SER A 70 0.05 7.44 1.10
N LEU A 71 0.64 8.48 0.52
CA LEU A 71 0.94 9.73 1.22
C LEU A 71 -0.31 10.33 1.88
N GLY A 72 -0.24 10.53 3.20
CA GLY A 72 -1.27 11.22 3.96
C GLY A 72 -1.36 12.70 3.56
N LYS A 73 -2.58 13.20 3.36
CA LYS A 73 -2.89 14.59 3.01
C LYS A 73 -3.73 15.29 4.08
N GLY A 74 -3.93 14.66 5.24
CA GLY A 74 -4.75 15.17 6.34
C GLY A 74 -6.23 15.28 5.98
N PHE A 75 -6.95 16.19 6.64
CA PHE A 75 -8.33 16.52 6.30
C PHE A 75 -8.38 17.29 4.97
N ALA A 76 -9.03 16.73 3.97
CA ALA A 76 -9.19 17.32 2.64
C ALA A 76 -10.64 17.71 2.38
N GLY A 77 -10.82 18.91 1.80
CA GLY A 77 -12.12 19.38 1.30
C GLY A 77 -12.65 18.52 0.14
N ALA A 78 -13.93 18.69 -0.21
CA ALA A 78 -14.60 17.88 -1.23
C ALA A 78 -13.96 18.01 -2.63
N ILE A 79 -13.45 19.20 -2.97
CA ILE A 79 -12.73 19.46 -4.22
C ILE A 79 -11.48 18.59 -4.32
N LYS A 80 -10.57 18.68 -3.33
CA LYS A 80 -9.31 17.92 -3.33
C LYS A 80 -9.52 16.41 -3.17
N ARG A 81 -10.52 15.99 -2.40
CA ARG A 81 -10.77 14.58 -2.08
C ARG A 81 -11.52 13.83 -3.18
N HIS A 82 -12.49 14.48 -3.81
CA HIS A 82 -13.43 13.84 -4.74
C HIS A 82 -13.50 14.52 -6.11
N HIS A 83 -12.61 15.46 -6.40
CA HIS A 83 -12.55 16.23 -7.65
C HIS A 83 -13.86 16.99 -7.96
N PHE A 84 -14.54 17.50 -6.92
CA PHE A 84 -15.70 18.38 -7.12
C PHE A 84 -15.26 19.71 -7.74
N SER A 85 -16.14 20.35 -8.52
CA SER A 85 -15.92 21.72 -9.00
C SER A 85 -16.21 22.74 -7.89
N SER A 86 -15.59 23.92 -7.98
CA SER A 86 -15.98 25.08 -7.18
C SER A 86 -17.24 25.74 -7.76
N ASN A 87 -17.97 26.48 -6.93
CA ASN A 87 -19.01 27.40 -7.39
C ASN A 87 -18.40 28.68 -7.96
N ARG A 88 -19.24 29.57 -8.49
CA ARG A 88 -18.83 30.86 -9.07
C ARG A 88 -18.00 31.67 -8.07
N ALA A 89 -16.90 32.27 -8.55
CA ALA A 89 -16.07 33.16 -7.74
C ALA A 89 -16.76 34.50 -7.43
N SER A 90 -17.47 35.05 -8.42
CA SER A 90 -18.13 36.35 -8.39
C SER A 90 -19.65 36.21 -8.67
N HIS A 91 -20.32 37.33 -8.96
CA HIS A 91 -21.77 37.40 -9.26
C HIS A 91 -22.66 36.90 -8.13
N GLY A 92 -22.52 37.50 -6.94
CA GLY A 92 -23.44 37.31 -5.82
C GLY A 92 -23.22 36.03 -5.00
N ASN A 93 -22.18 35.23 -5.26
CA ASN A 93 -21.85 34.11 -4.39
C ASN A 93 -21.43 34.60 -3.00
N SER A 94 -22.20 34.24 -1.98
CA SER A 94 -21.88 34.53 -0.58
C SER A 94 -21.31 33.29 0.12
N ARG A 95 -20.00 33.31 0.36
CA ARG A 95 -19.23 32.34 1.19
C ARG A 95 -19.31 30.87 0.75
N SER A 96 -19.82 30.58 -0.44
CA SER A 96 -20.09 29.22 -0.92
C SER A 96 -19.22 28.82 -2.10
N HIS A 97 -18.01 29.37 -2.22
CA HIS A 97 -17.09 29.12 -3.33
C HIS A 97 -16.64 27.66 -3.41
N ASN A 98 -16.22 27.07 -2.29
CA ASN A 98 -15.62 25.74 -2.24
C ASN A 98 -16.42 24.73 -1.39
N VAL A 99 -17.73 24.98 -1.25
CA VAL A 99 -18.64 24.07 -0.52
C VAL A 99 -19.12 22.94 -1.42
N PRO A 100 -19.43 21.74 -0.87
CA PRO A 100 -19.87 20.59 -1.67
C PRO A 100 -21.26 20.73 -2.31
N GLY A 101 -22.00 21.80 -2.01
CA GLY A 101 -23.39 21.98 -2.46
C GLY A 101 -24.36 21.08 -1.70
N SER A 102 -25.45 20.67 -2.37
CA SER A 102 -26.49 19.85 -1.75
C SER A 102 -25.99 18.44 -1.37
N ILE A 103 -26.31 18.02 -0.15
CA ILE A 103 -25.92 16.72 0.40
C ILE A 103 -27.03 15.65 0.34
N GLY A 104 -28.26 16.01 -0.02
CA GLY A 104 -29.41 15.10 -0.03
C GLY A 104 -30.66 15.70 -0.71
N MET A 105 -31.77 14.96 -0.64
CA MET A 105 -33.09 15.43 -1.07
C MET A 105 -33.88 15.95 0.15
N ALA A 106 -35.11 16.44 -0.09
CA ALA A 106 -36.02 16.94 0.95
C ALA A 106 -36.64 15.78 1.78
N GLN A 107 -37.98 15.72 1.88
CA GLN A 107 -38.67 14.83 2.81
C GLN A 107 -38.43 13.33 2.54
N ASP A 108 -38.43 12.92 1.28
CA ASP A 108 -38.14 11.53 0.88
C ASP A 108 -36.79 11.51 0.16
N PRO A 109 -35.73 10.87 0.71
CA PRO A 109 -35.69 9.90 1.82
C PRO A 109 -35.46 10.49 3.23
N GLY A 110 -35.43 11.82 3.39
CA GLY A 110 -35.33 12.48 4.71
C GLY A 110 -33.99 12.28 5.43
N ARG A 111 -32.95 11.80 4.72
CA ARG A 111 -31.62 11.50 5.27
C ARG A 111 -30.54 11.56 4.20
N VAL A 112 -29.29 11.65 4.65
CA VAL A 112 -28.12 11.48 3.78
C VAL A 112 -27.84 9.99 3.57
N PHE A 113 -27.62 9.56 2.33
CA PHE A 113 -27.28 8.18 2.02
C PHE A 113 -25.86 7.80 2.50
N PRO A 114 -25.64 6.55 2.94
CA PRO A 114 -24.30 6.04 3.21
C PRO A 114 -23.43 6.10 1.95
N GLY A 115 -22.14 6.40 2.13
CA GLY A 115 -21.21 6.56 1.00
C GLY A 115 -21.32 7.91 0.28
N LYS A 116 -22.16 8.85 0.73
CA LYS A 116 -22.18 10.23 0.20
C LYS A 116 -20.79 10.85 0.31
N ARG A 117 -20.28 11.34 -0.83
CA ARG A 117 -18.97 11.97 -0.93
C ARG A 117 -18.97 13.30 -0.16
N MET A 118 -18.12 13.37 0.86
CA MET A 118 -17.96 14.53 1.74
C MET A 118 -16.47 14.81 2.00
N PRO A 119 -16.12 16.00 2.53
CA PRO A 119 -14.79 16.27 3.09
C PRO A 119 -14.37 15.22 4.13
N GLY A 120 -13.07 15.03 4.32
CA GLY A 120 -12.55 14.06 5.29
C GLY A 120 -11.09 13.74 5.09
N HIS A 121 -10.56 12.81 5.90
CA HIS A 121 -9.18 12.36 5.78
C HIS A 121 -8.89 11.77 4.38
N LEU A 122 -7.76 12.17 3.79
CA LEU A 122 -7.31 11.72 2.47
C LEU A 122 -5.88 11.16 2.57
N GLY A 123 -5.65 10.01 1.95
CA GLY A 123 -4.35 9.31 1.99
C GLY A 123 -4.17 8.50 3.27
N ALA A 124 -2.94 8.04 3.53
CA ALA A 124 -2.61 7.08 4.58
C ALA A 124 -3.43 5.77 4.49
N VAL A 125 -3.85 5.42 3.27
CA VAL A 125 -4.57 4.19 2.97
C VAL A 125 -3.70 3.27 2.14
N LYS A 126 -3.91 1.96 2.27
CA LYS A 126 -3.25 0.93 1.48
C LYS A 126 -3.68 1.03 0.02
N VAL A 127 -2.73 1.16 -0.89
CA VAL A 127 -2.96 1.27 -2.34
C VAL A 127 -2.02 0.30 -3.05
N THR A 128 -2.52 -0.34 -4.10
CA THR A 128 -1.74 -1.21 -4.98
C THR A 128 -1.68 -0.59 -6.37
N THR A 129 -0.47 -0.36 -6.85
CA THR A 129 -0.23 0.00 -8.26
C THR A 129 0.15 -1.26 -9.01
N GLN A 130 -0.60 -1.58 -10.06
CA GLN A 130 -0.52 -2.87 -10.74
C GLN A 130 0.27 -2.79 -12.05
N ASN A 131 0.79 -3.93 -12.49
CA ASN A 131 1.46 -4.10 -13.79
C ASN A 131 2.67 -3.16 -14.00
N LEU A 132 3.41 -2.86 -12.94
CA LEU A 132 4.67 -2.13 -13.03
C LEU A 132 5.77 -3.05 -13.56
N GLU A 133 6.69 -2.51 -14.35
CA GLU A 133 7.77 -3.28 -14.98
C GLU A 133 9.06 -3.15 -14.17
N ILE A 134 9.75 -4.25 -13.92
CA ILE A 134 11.09 -4.24 -13.36
C ILE A 134 12.09 -3.94 -14.47
N VAL A 135 12.79 -2.82 -14.37
CA VAL A 135 13.79 -2.39 -15.36
C VAL A 135 15.12 -3.07 -15.11
N ARG A 136 15.50 -3.20 -13.84
CA ARG A 136 16.79 -3.75 -13.44
C ARG A 136 16.71 -4.34 -12.04
N VAL A 137 17.42 -5.45 -11.85
CA VAL A 137 17.67 -6.07 -10.56
C VAL A 137 19.16 -5.94 -10.27
N ASP A 138 19.51 -5.41 -9.10
CA ASP A 138 20.88 -5.30 -8.62
C ASP A 138 21.03 -6.18 -7.38
N VAL A 139 21.56 -7.39 -7.57
CA VAL A 139 21.67 -8.40 -6.51
C VAL A 139 22.76 -8.03 -5.50
N GLU A 140 23.86 -7.42 -5.95
CA GLU A 140 24.96 -7.01 -5.07
C GLU A 140 24.51 -6.00 -4.02
N ARG A 141 23.64 -5.06 -4.43
CA ARG A 141 23.11 -4.01 -3.56
C ARG A 141 21.73 -4.32 -2.99
N ASN A 142 21.13 -5.46 -3.35
CA ASN A 142 19.75 -5.82 -3.05
C ASN A 142 18.72 -4.73 -3.43
N LEU A 143 18.83 -4.18 -4.65
CA LEU A 143 17.94 -3.13 -5.15
C LEU A 143 17.08 -3.61 -6.33
N LEU A 144 15.82 -3.17 -6.33
CA LEU A 144 14.88 -3.35 -7.44
C LEU A 144 14.55 -1.99 -8.07
N LEU A 145 14.81 -1.85 -9.38
CA LEU A 145 14.44 -0.66 -10.14
C LEU A 145 13.13 -0.93 -10.87
N ILE A 146 12.07 -0.25 -10.45
CA ILE A 146 10.72 -0.41 -10.98
C ILE A 146 10.32 0.83 -11.77
N LYS A 147 9.79 0.63 -12.97
CA LYS A 147 9.28 1.70 -13.83
C LYS A 147 7.90 2.14 -13.37
N GLY A 148 7.80 3.36 -12.84
CA GLY A 148 6.54 4.00 -12.51
C GLY A 148 6.48 4.54 -11.08
N ALA A 149 5.30 4.96 -10.66
CA ALA A 149 5.09 5.53 -9.33
C ALA A 149 4.84 4.43 -8.30
N ILE A 150 5.59 4.49 -7.20
CA ILE A 150 5.40 3.63 -6.03
C ILE A 150 4.53 4.36 -5.00
N PRO A 151 3.50 3.71 -4.42
CA PRO A 151 2.65 4.34 -3.43
C PRO A 151 3.40 4.57 -2.10
N GLY A 152 3.56 5.84 -1.71
CA GLY A 152 4.08 6.23 -0.40
C GLY A 152 5.14 7.32 -0.45
N SER A 153 5.72 7.63 0.71
CA SER A 153 6.90 8.49 0.84
C SER A 153 8.19 7.67 0.68
N LYS A 154 9.30 8.37 0.42
CA LYS A 154 10.64 7.77 0.51
C LYS A 154 10.85 7.16 1.91
N GLY A 155 11.45 5.97 1.98
CA GLY A 155 11.67 5.23 3.23
C GLY A 155 10.42 4.53 3.78
N GLY A 156 9.29 4.56 3.08
CA GLY A 156 8.12 3.76 3.43
C GLY A 156 8.26 2.31 2.97
N ASP A 157 7.67 1.41 3.74
CA ASP A 157 7.65 -0.01 3.40
C ASP A 157 6.66 -0.32 2.28
N VAL A 158 7.08 -1.17 1.35
CA VAL A 158 6.27 -1.62 0.23
C VAL A 158 6.35 -3.12 0.06
N VAL A 159 5.26 -3.70 -0.43
CA VAL A 159 5.13 -5.12 -0.72
C VAL A 159 5.08 -5.29 -2.23
N VAL A 160 6.06 -6.01 -2.78
CA VAL A 160 6.16 -6.33 -4.21
C VAL A 160 5.72 -7.77 -4.42
N ARG A 161 4.87 -8.01 -5.42
CA ARG A 161 4.38 -9.34 -5.79
C ARG A 161 4.34 -9.50 -7.31
N PRO A 162 4.40 -10.73 -7.85
CA PRO A 162 4.10 -10.97 -9.26
C PRO A 162 2.74 -10.38 -9.65
N ALA A 163 2.64 -9.80 -10.85
CA ALA A 163 1.41 -9.17 -11.31
C ALA A 163 0.30 -10.20 -11.61
N ILE A 164 -0.86 -10.04 -10.98
CA ILE A 164 -1.98 -11.00 -11.12
C ILE A 164 -2.72 -10.89 -12.47
N LYS A 165 -2.54 -9.81 -13.22
CA LYS A 165 -3.29 -9.50 -14.45
C LYS A 165 -2.53 -9.81 -15.74
N VAL A 166 -1.35 -10.42 -15.63
CA VAL A 166 -0.52 -10.76 -16.80
C VAL A 166 -0.75 -12.22 -17.16
N LYS A 167 -1.09 -12.50 -18.44
CA LYS A 167 -1.22 -13.87 -18.95
C LYS A 167 0.12 -14.59 -18.79
N GLY A 168 0.14 -15.70 -18.05
CA GLY A 168 1.33 -16.51 -17.77
C GLY A 168 1.89 -16.39 -16.33
N ALA A 169 1.31 -15.55 -15.46
CA ALA A 169 1.77 -15.37 -14.08
C ALA A 169 1.20 -16.41 -13.08
N LYS A 170 1.11 -17.69 -13.49
CA LYS A 170 0.85 -18.80 -12.57
C LYS A 170 2.13 -19.57 -12.34
#